data_AF-A0A086PE66-F1
#
_entry.id   AF-A0A086PE66-F1
#
_cell.length_a   1.000
_cell.length_b   1.000
_cell.length_c   1.000
_cell.angle_alpha   90.00
_cell.angle_beta   90.00
_cell.angle_gamma   90.00
#
_symmetry.space_group_name_H-M   'P 1'
#
loop_
_entity.id
_entity.type
_entity.pdbx_description
1 polymer ?
#
loop_
_entity_poly.entity_id
_entity_poly.type
_entity_poly.pdbx_seq_one_letter_code
_entity_poly.pdbx_strand_id
1 'polypeptide(L)'
;MAHGQLVRSTVTEVGLHVVASLTVAALCLLANRMPFIAGAGAAILIAGGMVTLRPLLTALALQIAAFGLFALAAVLVGGAVLPSGTELGQFAALFMLAWLAGFVIPVAPGGLGVREAAFLALAGNEMPATSLLAAVLALRVASLAGDLTYGLGIMAVTRSKTTELPFRTA
;
A
#
# COMPACT_ATOMS: atom_id res chain seq x y z
N MET A 1 20.40 25.94 0.40
CA MET A 1 19.86 25.27 1.61
C MET A 1 18.60 24.44 1.35
N ALA A 2 17.66 24.86 0.50
CA ALA A 2 16.42 24.12 0.22
C ALA A 2 16.60 22.73 -0.44
N HIS A 3 17.54 22.57 -1.37
CA HIS A 3 17.76 21.29 -2.07
C HIS A 3 18.20 20.15 -1.14
N GLY A 4 19.07 20.43 -0.16
CA GLY A 4 19.54 19.40 0.77
C GLY A 4 18.44 18.85 1.70
N GLN A 5 17.45 19.68 2.05
CA GLN A 5 16.30 19.26 2.85
C GLN A 5 15.31 18.42 2.02
N LEU A 6 15.08 18.81 0.76
CA LEU A 6 14.25 18.04 -0.17
C LEU A 6 14.83 16.62 -0.37
N VAL A 7 16.14 16.52 -0.65
CA VAL A 7 16.79 15.21 -0.81
C VAL A 7 16.65 14.34 0.44
N ARG A 8 16.88 14.91 1.64
CA ARG A 8 16.72 14.15 2.89
C ARG A 8 15.29 13.66 3.08
N SER A 9 14.30 14.50 2.79
CA SER A 9 12.87 14.12 2.88
C SER A 9 12.54 12.97 1.94
N THR A 10 12.93 13.07 0.67
CA THR A 10 12.68 12.02 -0.32
C THR A 10 13.35 10.70 0.06
N VAL A 11 14.60 10.76 0.53
CA VAL A 11 15.32 9.55 1.00
C VAL A 11 14.61 8.92 2.19
N THR A 12 14.15 9.72 3.15
CA THR A 12 13.41 9.18 4.30
C THR A 12 12.07 8.58 3.90
N GLU A 13 11.34 9.21 2.98
CA GLU A 13 10.05 8.73 2.49
C GLU A 13 10.20 7.39 1.74
N VAL A 14 11.14 7.33 0.79
CA VAL A 14 11.47 6.10 0.06
C VAL A 14 11.89 4.99 1.02
N GLY A 15 12.74 5.31 2.01
CA GLY A 15 13.17 4.36 3.04
C GLY A 15 11.99 3.79 3.84
N LEU A 16 11.04 4.64 4.24
CA LEU A 16 9.83 4.21 4.95
C LEU A 16 8.96 3.29 4.08
N HIS A 17 8.79 3.60 2.79
CA HIS A 17 8.02 2.75 1.88
C HIS A 17 8.64 1.36 1.72
N VAL A 18 9.96 1.29 1.53
CA VAL A 18 10.69 0.03 1.39
C VAL A 18 10.56 -0.81 2.66
N VAL A 19 10.85 -0.22 3.82
CA VAL A 19 10.81 -0.95 5.11
C VAL A 19 9.39 -1.43 5.42
N ALA A 20 8.38 -0.57 5.27
CA ALA A 20 7.01 -0.92 5.61
C ALA A 20 6.44 -1.98 4.67
N SER A 21 6.69 -1.89 3.35
CA SER A 21 6.20 -2.89 2.38
C SER A 21 6.83 -4.27 2.59
N LEU A 22 8.14 -4.34 2.85
CA LEU A 22 8.82 -5.59 3.19
C LEU A 22 8.33 -6.18 4.52
N THR A 23 8.10 -5.33 5.53
CA THR A 23 7.56 -5.75 6.83
C THR A 23 6.18 -6.38 6.65
N VAL A 24 5.30 -5.73 5.89
CA VAL A 24 3.95 -6.26 5.63
C VAL A 24 4.00 -7.53 4.79
N ALA A 25 4.87 -7.62 3.78
CA ALA A 25 5.05 -8.86 3.01
C ALA A 25 5.47 -10.03 3.92
N ALA A 26 6.41 -9.80 4.85
CA ALA A 26 6.83 -10.81 5.83
C ALA A 26 5.69 -11.20 6.77
N LEU A 27 4.89 -10.24 7.24
CA LEU A 27 3.71 -10.50 8.07
C LEU A 27 2.66 -11.33 7.32
N CYS A 28 2.44 -11.08 6.02
CA CYS A 28 1.54 -11.87 5.20
C CYS A 28 2.01 -13.33 5.03
N LEU A 29 3.32 -13.55 4.81
CA LEU A 29 3.89 -14.90 4.77
C LEU A 29 3.78 -15.61 6.12
N LEU A 30 4.03 -14.88 7.21
CA LEU A 30 3.88 -15.41 8.57
C LEU A 30 2.42 -15.75 8.88
N ALA A 31 1.46 -14.98 8.36
CA ALA A 31 0.04 -15.19 8.60
C ALA A 31 -0.47 -16.53 8.07
N ASN A 32 0.12 -17.06 6.97
CA ASN A 32 -0.21 -18.39 6.46
C ASN A 32 0.16 -19.52 7.45
N ARG A 33 1.21 -19.33 8.24
CA ARG A 33 1.69 -20.34 9.21
C ARG A 33 1.14 -20.11 10.61
N MET A 34 1.11 -18.84 11.04
CA MET A 34 0.81 -18.42 12.41
C MET A 34 0.03 -17.09 12.40
N PRO A 35 -1.28 -17.10 12.09
CA PRO A 35 -2.07 -15.87 11.90
C PRO A 35 -2.15 -15.01 13.16
N PHE A 36 -2.27 -15.62 14.34
CA PHE A 36 -2.31 -14.90 15.61
C PHE A 36 -1.00 -14.17 15.90
N ILE A 37 0.15 -14.79 15.59
CA ILE A 37 1.47 -14.16 15.81
C ILE A 37 1.70 -13.03 14.81
N ALA A 38 1.34 -13.22 13.54
CA ALA A 38 1.42 -12.16 12.54
C ALA A 38 0.57 -10.95 12.93
N GLY A 39 -0.68 -11.19 13.39
CA GLY A 39 -1.57 -10.13 13.88
C GLY A 39 -1.00 -9.40 15.10
N ALA A 40 -0.50 -10.15 16.09
CA ALA A 40 0.13 -9.57 17.27
C ALA A 40 1.38 -8.76 16.91
N GLY A 41 2.23 -9.27 16.02
CA GLY A 41 3.41 -8.56 15.52
C GLY A 41 3.06 -7.25 14.84
N ALA A 42 2.07 -7.26 13.95
CA ALA A 42 1.56 -6.04 13.31
C ALA A 42 1.05 -5.03 14.35
N ALA A 43 0.23 -5.48 15.30
CA ALA A 43 -0.32 -4.63 16.35
C ALA A 43 0.77 -4.01 17.23
N ILE A 44 1.78 -4.79 17.63
CA ILE A 44 2.92 -4.33 18.44
C ILE A 44 3.73 -3.27 17.69
N LEU A 45 4.04 -3.50 16.41
CA LEU A 45 4.81 -2.55 15.60
C LEU A 45 4.07 -1.21 15.42
N ILE A 46 2.77 -1.28 15.12
CA ILE A 46 1.93 -0.09 14.93
C ILE A 46 1.76 0.65 16.26
N ALA A 47 1.31 -0.03 17.32
CA ALA A 47 1.10 0.59 18.63
C ALA A 47 2.40 1.14 19.22
N GLY A 48 3.50 0.39 19.13
CA GLY A 48 4.82 0.83 19.61
C GLY A 48 5.31 2.08 18.89
N GLY A 49 5.15 2.17 17.57
CA GLY A 49 5.51 3.37 16.81
C GLY A 49 4.59 4.57 17.07
N MET A 50 3.32 4.34 17.42
CA MET A 50 2.38 5.41 17.79
C MET A 50 2.65 5.97 19.20
N VAL A 51 3.07 5.13 20.15
CA VAL A 51 3.28 5.53 21.56
C VAL A 51 4.63 6.23 21.78
N THR A 52 5.61 6.03 20.91
CA THR A 52 7.00 6.51 21.11
C THR A 52 7.20 8.02 20.92
N LEU A 53 6.17 8.78 20.48
CA LEU A 53 6.20 10.25 20.23
C LEU A 53 7.34 10.75 19.32
N ARG A 54 8.07 9.84 18.66
CA ARG A 54 9.12 10.16 17.69
C ARG A 54 8.47 10.23 16.31
N PRO A 55 8.54 11.36 15.59
CA PRO A 55 7.79 11.54 14.35
C PRO A 55 8.12 10.49 13.28
N LEU A 56 9.39 10.04 13.22
CA LEU A 56 9.81 8.99 12.29
C LEU A 56 9.19 7.61 12.60
N LEU A 57 9.08 7.25 13.89
CA LEU A 57 8.48 5.97 14.29
C LEU A 57 6.96 5.98 14.11
N THR A 58 6.33 7.13 14.35
CA THR A 58 4.90 7.31 14.07
C THR A 58 4.63 7.24 12.57
N ALA A 59 5.46 7.88 11.74
CA ALA A 59 5.36 7.78 10.28
C ALA A 59 5.53 6.32 9.80
N LEU A 60 6.50 5.59 10.36
CA LEU A 60 6.69 4.17 10.05
C LEU A 60 5.48 3.33 10.46
N ALA A 61 4.91 3.54 11.65
CA ALA A 61 3.72 2.83 12.11
C ALA A 61 2.50 3.08 11.20
N LEU A 62 2.27 4.34 10.83
CA LEU A 62 1.21 4.69 9.89
C LEU A 62 1.45 4.08 8.51
N GLN A 63 2.70 4.03 8.04
CA GLN A 63 3.05 3.42 6.77
C GLN A 63 2.83 1.90 6.79
N ILE A 64 3.20 1.22 7.88
CA ILE A 64 2.93 -0.21 8.10
C ILE A 64 1.41 -0.45 8.12
N ALA A 65 0.64 0.40 8.81
CA ALA A 65 -0.81 0.30 8.84
C ALA A 65 -1.45 0.47 7.44
N ALA A 66 -1.00 1.47 6.68
CA ALA A 66 -1.48 1.74 5.32
C ALA A 66 -1.20 0.57 4.37
N PHE A 67 0.03 0.04 4.38
CA PHE A 67 0.36 -1.14 3.58
C PHE A 67 -0.33 -2.41 4.08
N GLY A 68 -0.57 -2.53 5.39
CA GLY A 68 -1.38 -3.61 5.96
C GLY A 68 -2.81 -3.59 5.42
N LEU A 69 -3.43 -2.41 5.32
CA LEU A 69 -4.74 -2.26 4.69
C LEU A 69 -4.70 -2.60 3.20
N PHE A 70 -3.63 -2.23 2.52
CA PHE A 70 -3.43 -2.56 1.11
C PHE A 70 -3.24 -4.07 0.87
N ALA A 71 -2.51 -4.75 1.76
CA ALA A 71 -2.39 -6.20 1.77
C ALA A 71 -3.73 -6.88 2.11
N LEU A 72 -4.52 -6.32 3.04
CA LEU A 72 -5.87 -6.81 3.32
C LEU A 72 -6.76 -6.69 2.09
N ALA A 73 -6.73 -5.58 1.37
CA ALA A 73 -7.43 -5.45 0.10
C ALA A 73 -6.99 -6.52 -0.90
N ALA A 74 -5.70 -6.83 -0.97
CA ALA A 74 -5.18 -7.92 -1.80
C ALA A 74 -5.75 -9.29 -1.39
N VAL A 75 -5.81 -9.59 -0.09
CA VAL A 75 -6.44 -10.82 0.42
C VAL A 75 -7.92 -10.90 0.02
N LEU A 76 -8.67 -9.81 0.17
CA LEU A 76 -10.10 -9.77 -0.16
C LEU A 76 -10.35 -9.95 -1.66
N VAL A 77 -9.58 -9.26 -2.51
CA VAL A 77 -9.67 -9.42 -3.98
C VAL A 77 -9.21 -10.80 -4.40
N GLY A 78 -8.10 -11.29 -3.84
CA GLY A 78 -7.57 -12.62 -4.11
C GLY A 78 -8.59 -13.70 -3.77
N GLY A 79 -9.24 -13.61 -2.61
CA GLY A 79 -10.30 -14.55 -2.19
C GLY A 79 -11.54 -14.52 -3.08
N ALA A 80 -11.80 -13.41 -3.79
CA ALA A 80 -12.92 -13.29 -4.71
C ALA A 80 -12.61 -13.78 -6.14
N VAL A 81 -11.34 -13.75 -6.55
CA VAL A 81 -10.93 -13.96 -7.96
C VAL A 81 -10.13 -15.25 -8.16
N LEU A 82 -9.36 -15.69 -7.15
CA LEU A 82 -8.48 -16.85 -7.26
C LEU A 82 -9.23 -18.16 -6.97
N PRO A 83 -8.75 -19.30 -7.51
CA PRO A 83 -9.32 -20.61 -7.21
C PRO A 83 -9.33 -20.92 -5.70
N SER A 84 -10.32 -21.70 -5.27
CA SER A 84 -10.39 -22.20 -3.88
C SER A 84 -9.17 -23.06 -3.56
N GLY A 85 -8.61 -22.90 -2.36
CA GLY A 85 -7.37 -23.56 -1.92
C GLY A 85 -6.10 -22.75 -2.17
N THR A 86 -6.22 -21.54 -2.72
CA THR A 86 -5.09 -20.62 -2.87
C THR A 86 -4.68 -20.01 -1.52
N GLU A 87 -3.39 -20.05 -1.21
CA GLU A 87 -2.80 -19.44 -0.01
C GLU A 87 -2.81 -17.90 -0.11
N LEU A 88 -3.87 -17.27 0.38
CA LEU A 88 -4.11 -15.83 0.21
C LEU A 88 -3.04 -14.94 0.84
N GLY A 89 -2.39 -15.37 1.94
CA GLY A 89 -1.27 -14.61 2.52
C GLY A 89 -0.01 -14.65 1.65
N GLN A 90 0.21 -15.73 0.89
CA GLN A 90 1.30 -15.81 -0.09
C GLN A 90 1.00 -14.87 -1.25
N PHE A 91 -0.25 -14.90 -1.76
CA PHE A 91 -0.70 -13.95 -2.78
C PHE A 91 -0.48 -12.49 -2.35
N ALA A 92 -0.93 -12.13 -1.15
CA ALA A 92 -0.76 -10.77 -0.62
C ALA A 92 0.71 -10.39 -0.44
N ALA A 93 1.56 -11.30 0.01
CA ALA A 93 2.99 -11.07 0.14
C ALA A 93 3.66 -10.82 -1.23
N LEU A 94 3.39 -11.68 -2.22
CA LEU A 94 3.89 -11.52 -3.58
C LEU A 94 3.40 -10.19 -4.19
N PHE A 95 2.17 -9.78 -3.87
CA PHE A 95 1.59 -8.52 -4.35
C PHE A 95 2.28 -7.30 -3.75
N MET A 96 2.67 -7.37 -2.47
CA MET A 96 3.44 -6.33 -1.79
C MET A 96 4.85 -6.20 -2.38
N LEU A 97 5.50 -7.32 -2.70
CA LEU A 97 6.79 -7.33 -3.39
C LEU A 97 6.69 -6.77 -4.81
N ALA A 98 5.65 -7.15 -5.55
CA ALA A 98 5.39 -6.60 -6.88
C ALA A 98 5.05 -5.10 -6.83
N TRP A 99 4.33 -4.64 -5.80
CA TRP A 99 4.11 -3.22 -5.56
C TRP A 99 5.43 -2.48 -5.35
N LEU A 100 6.32 -3.03 -4.52
CA LEU A 100 7.63 -2.46 -4.27
C LEU A 100 8.47 -2.38 -5.55
N ALA A 101 8.45 -3.43 -6.39
CA ALA A 101 9.12 -3.40 -7.69
C ALA A 101 8.59 -2.29 -8.60
N GLY A 102 7.26 -2.08 -8.63
CA GLY A 102 6.63 -0.98 -9.35
C GLY A 102 6.97 0.40 -8.78
N PHE A 103 7.13 0.51 -7.46
CA PHE A 103 7.52 1.75 -6.78
C PHE A 103 8.96 2.17 -7.11
N VAL A 104 9.89 1.21 -7.21
CA VAL A 104 11.31 1.47 -7.53
C VAL A 104 11.52 1.93 -8.98
N ILE A 105 10.62 1.57 -9.89
CA ILE A 105 10.74 1.89 -11.33
C ILE A 105 9.66 2.91 -11.73
N PRO A 106 9.89 4.23 -11.51
CA PRO A 106 8.89 5.26 -11.78
C PRO A 106 8.69 5.56 -13.27
N VAL A 107 9.59 5.09 -14.15
CA VAL A 107 9.64 5.49 -15.57
C VAL A 107 8.64 4.72 -16.45
N ALA A 108 8.01 3.64 -15.96
CA ALA A 108 6.94 2.97 -16.69
C ALA A 108 5.64 3.79 -16.58
N PRO A 109 5.19 4.50 -17.64
CA PRO A 109 4.02 5.37 -17.56
C PRO A 109 2.79 4.51 -17.22
N GLY A 110 2.13 4.81 -16.10
CA GLY A 110 0.98 4.04 -15.59
C GLY A 110 1.33 2.74 -14.86
N GLY A 111 2.61 2.39 -14.71
CA GLY A 111 3.08 1.16 -14.05
C GLY A 111 2.60 -0.14 -14.71
N LEU A 112 1.85 -0.09 -15.81
CA LEU A 112 1.38 -1.24 -16.57
C LEU A 112 2.60 -1.96 -17.14
N GLY A 113 2.91 -3.13 -16.60
CA GLY A 113 4.00 -3.98 -17.07
C GLY A 113 4.96 -4.38 -15.97
N VAL A 114 5.53 -3.46 -15.19
CA VAL A 114 6.54 -3.82 -14.18
C VAL A 114 5.93 -4.59 -13.02
N ARG A 115 4.82 -4.10 -12.47
CA ARG A 115 4.16 -4.75 -11.33
C ARG A 115 3.60 -6.10 -11.76
N GLU A 116 2.95 -6.14 -12.92
CA GLU A 116 2.36 -7.35 -13.49
C GLU A 116 3.43 -8.38 -13.84
N ALA A 117 4.53 -7.96 -14.49
CA ALA A 117 5.65 -8.85 -14.80
C ALA A 117 6.37 -9.33 -13.54
N ALA A 118 6.61 -8.45 -12.56
CA ALA A 118 7.18 -8.84 -11.28
C ALA A 118 6.26 -9.83 -10.57
N PHE A 119 4.95 -9.61 -10.58
CA PHE A 119 4.01 -10.49 -9.94
C PHE A 119 3.93 -11.86 -10.61
N LEU A 120 3.89 -11.92 -11.94
CA LEU A 120 3.96 -13.17 -12.70
C LEU A 120 5.30 -13.89 -12.49
N ALA A 121 6.42 -13.16 -12.48
CA ALA A 121 7.75 -13.73 -12.24
C ALA A 121 7.90 -14.29 -10.82
N LEU A 122 7.34 -13.59 -9.82
CA LEU A 122 7.38 -14.00 -8.41
C LEU A 122 6.42 -15.16 -8.11
N ALA A 123 5.23 -15.17 -8.72
CA ALA A 123 4.26 -16.26 -8.56
C ALA A 123 4.64 -17.52 -9.35
N GLY A 124 5.43 -17.37 -10.41
CA GLY A 124 5.87 -18.48 -11.25
C GLY A 124 4.69 -19.27 -11.82
N ASN A 125 4.81 -20.60 -11.79
CA ASN A 125 3.78 -21.52 -12.30
C ASN A 125 2.78 -21.99 -11.22
N GLU A 126 2.84 -21.45 -10.00
CA GLU A 126 1.98 -21.91 -8.89
C GLU A 126 0.52 -21.45 -9.04
N MET A 127 0.28 -20.40 -9.81
CA MET A 127 -1.04 -19.78 -9.96
C MET A 127 -1.35 -19.47 -11.43
N PRO A 128 -2.60 -19.60 -11.89
CA PRO A 128 -2.97 -19.24 -13.25
C PRO A 128 -2.71 -17.76 -13.54
N ALA A 129 -1.92 -17.47 -14.58
CA ALA A 129 -1.56 -16.11 -14.98
C ALA A 129 -2.79 -15.21 -15.20
N THR A 130 -3.86 -15.75 -15.79
CA THR A 130 -5.12 -15.03 -16.02
C THR A 130 -5.76 -14.54 -14.72
N SER A 131 -5.83 -15.39 -13.69
CA SER A 131 -6.42 -15.03 -12.40
C SER A 131 -5.53 -14.05 -11.63
N LEU A 132 -4.21 -14.21 -11.70
CA LEU A 132 -3.24 -13.27 -11.13
C LEU A 132 -3.39 -11.87 -11.73
N LEU A 133 -3.43 -11.78 -13.06
CA LEU A 133 -3.59 -10.52 -13.76
C LEU A 133 -4.94 -9.87 -13.45
N ALA A 134 -6.03 -10.65 -13.41
CA ALA A 134 -7.34 -10.15 -13.03
C ALA A 134 -7.33 -9.55 -11.61
N ALA A 135 -6.70 -10.23 -10.64
CA ALA A 135 -6.61 -9.74 -9.27
C ALA A 135 -5.75 -8.46 -9.16
N VAL A 136 -4.60 -8.38 -9.86
CA VAL A 136 -3.77 -7.16 -9.88
C VAL A 136 -4.51 -5.98 -10.51
N LEU A 137 -5.22 -6.21 -11.61
CA LEU A 137 -6.03 -5.17 -12.26
C LEU A 137 -7.17 -4.69 -11.36
N ALA A 138 -7.87 -5.61 -10.69
CA ALA A 138 -8.91 -5.24 -9.72
C ALA A 138 -8.35 -4.39 -8.57
N LEU A 139 -7.17 -4.75 -8.06
CA LEU A 139 -6.49 -3.97 -7.00
C LEU A 139 -6.04 -2.59 -7.49
N ARG A 140 -5.65 -2.46 -8.77
CA ARG A 140 -5.37 -1.16 -9.39
C ARG A 140 -6.61 -0.29 -9.44
N VAL A 141 -7.70 -0.83 -9.97
CA VAL A 141 -8.98 -0.12 -10.03
C VAL A 141 -9.42 0.33 -8.65
N ALA A 142 -9.29 -0.55 -7.64
CA ALA A 142 -9.58 -0.20 -6.25
C ALA A 142 -8.70 0.96 -5.74
N SER A 143 -7.39 0.92 -5.97
CA SER A 143 -6.49 2.01 -5.56
C SER A 143 -6.79 3.34 -6.26
N LEU A 144 -7.01 3.31 -7.59
CA LEU A 144 -7.33 4.51 -8.38
C LEU A 144 -8.68 5.11 -7.97
N ALA A 145 -9.66 4.25 -7.67
CA ALA A 145 -10.95 4.69 -7.13
C ALA A 145 -10.79 5.32 -5.74
N GLY A 146 -9.93 4.77 -4.88
CA GLY A 146 -9.58 5.35 -3.58
C GLY A 146 -9.00 6.75 -3.73
N ASP A 147 -8.01 6.92 -4.60
CA ASP A 147 -7.37 8.20 -4.86
C ASP A 147 -8.36 9.24 -5.43
N LEU A 148 -9.19 8.80 -6.38
CA LEU A 148 -10.21 9.65 -6.99
C LEU A 148 -11.26 10.10 -5.97
N THR A 149 -11.77 9.19 -5.15
CA THR A 149 -12.78 9.52 -4.13
C THR A 149 -12.21 10.45 -3.05
N TYR A 150 -10.97 10.23 -2.63
CA TYR A 150 -10.27 11.14 -1.73
C TYR A 150 -10.12 12.55 -2.35
N GLY A 151 -9.63 12.64 -3.58
CA GLY A 151 -9.46 13.91 -4.29
C GLY A 151 -10.78 14.67 -4.47
N LEU A 152 -11.85 13.98 -4.89
CA LEU A 152 -13.20 14.56 -5.02
C LEU A 152 -13.75 15.03 -3.66
N GLY A 153 -13.54 14.25 -2.60
CA GLY A 153 -13.97 14.59 -1.25
C GLY A 153 -13.32 15.88 -0.73
N ILE A 154 -12.01 16.01 -0.92
CA ILE A 154 -11.29 17.23 -0.55
C ILE A 154 -11.80 18.43 -1.35
N MET A 155 -11.96 18.30 -2.67
CA MET A 155 -12.49 19.40 -3.50
C MET A 155 -13.91 19.84 -3.08
N ALA A 156 -14.78 18.90 -2.68
CA ALA A 156 -16.10 19.20 -2.17
C ALA A 156 -16.06 19.99 -0.85
N VAL A 157 -15.19 19.59 0.09
CA VAL A 157 -14.99 20.28 1.38
C VAL A 157 -14.36 21.66 1.20
N THR A 158 -13.44 21.82 0.24
CA THR A 158 -12.83 23.14 -0.02
C THR A 158 -13.84 24.11 -0.66
N ARG A 159 -14.71 23.63 -1.56
CA ARG A 159 -15.78 24.44 -2.18
C ARG A 159 -16.80 24.98 -1.17
N SER A 160 -17.19 24.19 -0.17
CA SER A 160 -18.14 24.67 0.84
C SER A 160 -17.56 25.82 1.66
N LYS A 161 -16.30 25.72 2.10
CA LYS A 161 -15.61 26.77 2.87
C LYS A 161 -15.40 28.07 2.08
N THR A 162 -15.22 28.02 0.76
CA THR A 162 -15.07 29.23 -0.06
C THR A 162 -16.40 29.96 -0.28
N THR A 163 -17.53 29.25 -0.15
CA THR A 163 -18.87 29.82 -0.34
C THR A 163 -19.38 30.50 0.94
N GLU A 164 -18.80 30.18 2.11
CA GLU A 164 -19.14 30.75 3.41
C GLU A 164 -18.33 32.00 3.83
N LEU A 165 -17.41 32.50 2.99
CA LEU A 165 -16.71 33.76 3.27
C LEU A 165 -17.54 34.95 2.75
N PRO A 166 -18.24 35.73 3.60
CA PRO A 166 -18.83 36.98 3.16
C PRO A 166 -17.70 37.90 2.73
N PHE A 167 -17.84 38.51 1.54
CA PHE A 167 -17.08 39.68 1.14
C PHE A 167 -17.19 40.74 2.25
N ARG A 168 -16.22 40.79 3.18
CA ARG A 168 -16.02 41.95 4.04
C ARG A 168 -15.42 43.03 3.14
N THR A 169 -16.29 43.81 2.51
CA THR A 169 -15.95 45.11 1.96
C THR A 169 -15.41 45.97 3.09
N ALA A 170 -14.17 46.41 2.94
CA ALA A 170 -13.55 47.45 3.76
C ALA A 170 -14.25 48.80 3.55
#